data_AF-A0A840FWY6-F1
#
_entry.id   AF-A0A840FWY6-F1
#
_cell.length_a   1.000
_cell.length_b   1.000
_cell.length_c   1.000
_cell.angle_alpha   90.00
_cell.angle_beta   90.00
_cell.angle_gamma   90.00
#
_symmetry.space_group_name_H-M   'P 1'
#
loop_
_entity.id
_entity.type
_entity.pdbx_description
1 polymer ?
#
loop_
_entity_poly.entity_id
_entity_poly.type
_entity_poly.pdbx_seq_one_letter_code
_entity_poly.pdbx_strand_id
1 'polypeptide(L)'
;MKGWSMFGFNKLFVSFLAAFLLWGSSSQSFAGYRDDRLVVWVNLDESPSRELINKIVKDFVESGRVDAECGVSWHEWGSVLYMKKRPPGITDELIGKVFIEKDRKSLQYLNRFLKSFRDADREIDEGLDGVIVYSKKNGPKMMNFVTGRKKIKTFEMRPGDASPSARDIEDAFCVLLPPVTRAP
;
A
#
# COMPACT_ATOMS: atom_id res chain seq x y z
N MET A 1 -68.14 -24.57 52.30
CA MET A 1 -67.17 -25.35 51.49
C MET A 1 -67.04 -24.69 50.13
N LYS A 2 -65.78 -24.40 49.72
CA LYS A 2 -65.22 -24.22 48.35
C LYS A 2 -66.12 -23.52 47.30
N GLY A 3 -65.83 -22.35 46.76
CA GLY A 3 -64.53 -21.81 46.35
C GLY A 3 -64.57 -21.60 44.83
N TRP A 4 -64.93 -20.40 44.37
CA TRP A 4 -64.75 -19.95 42.99
C TRP A 4 -63.37 -19.31 42.84
N SER A 5 -62.60 -19.75 41.86
CA SER A 5 -61.47 -19.00 41.30
C SER A 5 -61.27 -19.47 39.85
N MET A 6 -61.85 -18.73 38.92
CA MET A 6 -61.30 -18.57 37.58
C MET A 6 -60.31 -17.41 37.62
N PHE A 7 -59.38 -17.39 36.65
CA PHE A 7 -58.29 -16.44 36.41
C PHE A 7 -56.92 -16.86 36.95
N GLY A 8 -56.14 -17.45 36.06
CA GLY A 8 -54.71 -17.66 36.29
C GLY A 8 -53.96 -18.35 35.16
N PHE A 9 -54.33 -18.15 33.89
CA PHE A 9 -53.58 -18.71 32.76
C PHE A 9 -53.50 -17.68 31.63
N ASN A 10 -52.72 -16.62 31.82
CA ASN A 10 -52.33 -15.76 30.69
C ASN A 10 -51.06 -14.93 30.90
N LYS A 11 -50.12 -15.39 31.73
CA LYS A 11 -48.85 -14.67 31.98
C LYS A 11 -47.58 -15.48 31.73
N LEU A 12 -47.66 -16.62 31.06
CA LEU A 12 -46.49 -17.49 30.82
C LEU A 12 -46.13 -17.71 29.34
N PHE A 13 -46.90 -17.15 28.40
CA PHE A 13 -46.62 -17.32 26.96
C PHE A 13 -46.03 -16.10 26.25
N VAL A 14 -45.93 -14.93 26.91
CA VAL A 14 -45.44 -13.71 26.26
C VAL A 14 -43.94 -13.47 26.50
N SER A 15 -43.31 -14.14 27.47
CA SER A 15 -41.88 -13.95 27.77
C SER A 15 -40.91 -14.84 26.99
N PHE A 16 -41.37 -15.82 26.22
CA PHE A 16 -40.46 -16.72 25.47
C PHE A 16 -40.15 -16.26 24.03
N LEU A 17 -40.95 -15.34 23.47
CA LEU A 17 -40.73 -14.83 22.10
C LEU A 17 -39.75 -13.64 22.02
N ALA A 18 -39.56 -12.90 23.12
CA ALA A 18 -38.62 -11.78 23.16
C ALA A 18 -37.15 -12.24 23.32
N ALA A 19 -36.91 -13.45 23.84
CA ALA A 19 -35.56 -13.98 24.02
C ALA A 19 -34.95 -14.58 22.73
N PHE A 20 -35.79 -14.98 21.77
CA PHE A 20 -35.32 -15.55 20.50
C PHE A 20 -34.99 -14.51 19.44
N LEU A 21 -35.48 -13.27 19.56
CA LEU A 21 -35.19 -12.19 18.61
C LEU A 21 -33.87 -11.44 18.91
N LEU A 22 -33.24 -11.68 20.06
CA LEU A 22 -31.95 -11.09 20.42
C LEU A 22 -30.75 -12.03 20.16
N TRP A 23 -30.99 -13.24 19.66
CA TRP A 23 -29.92 -14.22 19.42
C TRP A 23 -29.53 -14.39 17.95
N GLY A 24 -30.19 -13.69 17.03
CA GLY A 24 -29.90 -13.76 15.60
C GLY A 24 -29.23 -12.49 15.10
N SER A 25 -28.06 -12.64 14.49
CA SER A 25 -27.31 -11.62 13.71
C SER A 25 -26.25 -10.82 14.48
N SER A 26 -25.32 -11.49 15.15
CA SER A 26 -23.94 -11.02 15.10
C SER A 26 -23.40 -11.33 13.71
N SER A 27 -23.79 -10.52 12.71
CA SER A 27 -23.11 -10.50 11.42
C SER A 27 -21.67 -10.10 11.71
N GLN A 28 -20.78 -11.08 11.77
CA GLN A 28 -19.35 -10.83 11.77
C GLN A 28 -19.07 -10.10 10.46
N SER A 29 -19.02 -8.77 10.53
CA SER A 29 -18.43 -7.97 9.46
C SER A 29 -16.96 -8.29 9.49
N PHE A 30 -16.56 -9.31 8.73
CA PHE A 30 -15.17 -9.50 8.39
C PHE A 30 -14.86 -8.41 7.36
N ALA A 31 -14.42 -7.25 7.84
CA ALA A 31 -13.68 -6.32 7.00
C ALA A 31 -12.46 -7.10 6.54
N GLY A 32 -12.44 -7.49 5.26
CA GLY A 32 -11.37 -8.28 4.69
C GLY A 32 -10.05 -7.51 4.80
N TYR A 33 -9.01 -8.15 5.33
CA TYR A 33 -7.68 -7.57 5.35
C TYR A 33 -7.20 -7.35 3.91
N ARG A 34 -6.97 -6.09 3.53
CA ARG A 34 -6.38 -5.73 2.23
C ARG A 34 -4.86 -5.77 2.33
N ASP A 35 -4.24 -6.80 1.76
CA ASP A 35 -2.76 -6.92 1.68
C ASP A 35 -2.19 -6.37 0.36
N ASP A 36 -3.01 -5.64 -0.42
CA ASP A 36 -2.56 -5.00 -1.65
C ASP A 36 -1.59 -3.87 -1.38
N ARG A 37 -0.57 -3.75 -2.24
CA ARG A 37 0.46 -2.71 -2.15
C ARG A 37 0.25 -1.67 -3.23
N LEU A 38 0.05 -0.43 -2.80
CA LEU A 38 -0.22 0.71 -3.67
C LEU A 38 1.00 1.63 -3.70
N VAL A 39 1.88 1.42 -4.67
CA VAL A 39 3.22 2.00 -4.68
C VAL A 39 3.44 2.87 -5.91
N VAL A 40 4.14 3.98 -5.74
CA VAL A 40 4.55 4.84 -6.85
C VAL A 40 6.01 4.59 -7.19
N TRP A 41 6.31 4.38 -8.47
CA TRP A 41 7.67 4.29 -8.98
C TRP A 41 8.10 5.62 -9.61
N VAL A 42 9.28 6.10 -9.26
CA VAL A 42 9.88 7.28 -9.87
C VAL A 42 11.33 7.01 -10.22
N ASN A 43 11.68 7.23 -11.48
CA ASN A 43 13.06 7.16 -11.94
C ASN A 43 13.56 8.57 -12.23
N LEU A 44 14.48 9.08 -11.39
CA LEU A 44 15.16 10.37 -11.52
C LEU A 44 16.46 10.31 -12.35
N ASP A 45 16.76 9.18 -12.98
CA ASP A 45 17.87 9.10 -13.94
C ASP A 45 17.53 9.91 -15.19
N GLU A 46 18.35 10.89 -15.53
CA GLU A 46 18.22 11.69 -16.75
C GLU A 46 19.06 11.14 -17.92
N SER A 47 19.85 10.08 -17.67
CA SER A 47 20.68 9.46 -18.71
C SER A 47 19.86 8.51 -19.61
N PRO A 48 20.42 8.08 -20.76
CA PRO A 48 19.75 7.14 -21.66
C PRO A 48 19.35 5.80 -21.01
N SER A 49 19.95 5.43 -19.87
CA SER A 49 19.57 4.22 -19.13
C SER A 49 18.21 4.32 -18.42
N ARG A 50 17.58 5.51 -18.33
CA ARG A 50 16.29 5.71 -17.66
C ARG A 50 15.23 4.69 -18.10
N GLU A 51 15.07 4.53 -19.41
CA GLU A 51 14.07 3.62 -19.98
C GLU A 51 14.40 2.15 -19.73
N LEU A 52 15.69 1.80 -19.69
CA LEU A 52 16.12 0.43 -19.35
C LEU A 52 15.75 0.07 -17.92
N ILE A 53 16.05 0.93 -16.95
CA ILE A 53 15.70 0.68 -15.54
C ILE A 53 14.18 0.61 -15.37
N ASN A 54 13.45 1.50 -16.03
CA ASN A 54 12.00 1.47 -16.04
C ASN A 54 11.45 0.15 -16.59
N LYS A 55 12.02 -0.32 -17.71
CA LYS A 55 11.64 -1.60 -18.31
C LYS A 55 11.90 -2.77 -17.38
N ILE A 56 13.06 -2.82 -16.73
CA ILE A 56 13.40 -3.91 -15.79
C ILE A 56 12.37 -4.01 -14.66
N VAL A 57 12.03 -2.89 -14.01
CA VAL A 57 11.02 -2.89 -12.93
C VAL A 57 9.63 -3.27 -13.44
N LYS A 58 9.24 -2.74 -14.60
CA LYS A 58 7.96 -3.07 -15.23
C LYS A 58 7.87 -4.57 -15.54
N ASP A 59 8.88 -5.11 -16.20
CA ASP A 59 8.93 -6.52 -16.61
C ASP A 59 8.94 -7.45 -15.38
N PHE A 60 9.64 -7.07 -14.30
CA PHE A 60 9.66 -7.83 -13.05
C PHE A 60 8.28 -7.91 -12.36
N VAL A 61 7.55 -6.79 -12.33
CA VAL A 61 6.18 -6.76 -11.79
C VAL A 61 5.21 -7.52 -12.68
N GLU A 62 5.27 -7.30 -13.99
CA GLU A 62 4.36 -7.93 -14.96
C GLU A 62 4.60 -9.43 -15.11
N SER A 63 5.81 -9.93 -14.84
CA SER A 63 6.11 -11.36 -14.88
C SER A 63 5.59 -12.14 -13.66
N GLY A 64 5.06 -11.45 -12.63
CA GLY A 64 4.61 -12.07 -11.38
C GLY A 64 5.74 -12.58 -10.48
N ARG A 65 7.01 -12.31 -10.82
CA ARG A 65 8.17 -12.79 -10.05
C ARG A 65 8.27 -12.12 -8.68
N VAL A 66 7.68 -10.93 -8.53
CA VAL A 66 7.60 -10.19 -7.25
C VAL A 66 7.05 -11.07 -6.12
N ASP A 67 6.08 -11.93 -6.40
CA ASP A 67 5.44 -12.74 -5.37
C ASP A 67 6.43 -13.70 -4.71
N ALA A 68 7.09 -14.51 -5.55
CA ALA A 68 8.05 -15.51 -5.10
C ALA A 68 9.37 -14.89 -4.60
N GLU A 69 9.83 -13.81 -5.24
CA GLU A 69 11.16 -13.26 -4.95
C GLU A 69 11.16 -12.23 -3.83
N CYS A 70 10.10 -11.42 -3.71
CA CYS A 70 9.97 -10.47 -2.62
C CYS A 70 9.23 -11.06 -1.41
N GLY A 71 8.64 -12.26 -1.53
CA GLY A 71 7.90 -12.93 -0.45
C GLY A 71 6.61 -12.18 -0.08
N VAL A 72 5.87 -11.72 -1.10
CA VAL A 72 4.61 -10.98 -0.96
C VAL A 72 3.54 -11.61 -1.86
N SER A 73 2.29 -11.20 -1.71
CA SER A 73 1.22 -11.60 -2.63
C SER A 73 0.79 -10.38 -3.47
N TRP A 74 1.65 -9.96 -4.40
CA TRP A 74 1.40 -8.79 -5.25
C TRP A 74 0.23 -9.02 -6.22
N HIS A 75 0.27 -10.11 -7.00
CA HIS A 75 -0.72 -10.36 -8.05
C HIS A 75 -2.08 -10.75 -7.46
N GLU A 76 -2.08 -11.68 -6.49
CA GLU A 76 -3.29 -12.22 -5.87
C GLU A 76 -4.17 -11.15 -5.23
N TRP A 77 -3.57 -10.12 -4.61
CA TRP A 77 -4.31 -9.07 -3.90
C TRP A 77 -4.57 -7.84 -4.77
N GLY A 78 -4.15 -7.82 -6.03
CA GLY A 78 -4.38 -6.68 -6.93
C GLY A 78 -3.51 -5.46 -6.61
N SER A 79 -2.27 -5.68 -6.14
CA SER A 79 -1.30 -4.61 -5.89
C SER A 79 -1.01 -3.79 -7.16
N VAL A 80 -0.75 -2.48 -6.99
CA VAL A 80 -0.59 -1.53 -8.09
C VAL A 80 0.76 -0.82 -8.01
N LEU A 81 1.47 -0.82 -9.14
CA LEU A 81 2.65 0.04 -9.35
C LEU A 81 2.28 1.22 -10.25
N TYR A 82 2.16 2.40 -9.66
CA TYR A 82 1.99 3.66 -10.39
C TYR A 82 3.30 4.08 -11.03
N MET A 83 3.45 3.73 -12.31
CA MET A 83 4.67 3.98 -13.08
C MET A 83 4.45 4.92 -14.26
N LYS A 84 3.62 4.51 -15.24
CA LYS A 84 3.34 5.31 -16.45
C LYS A 84 2.42 6.50 -16.16
N LYS A 85 1.26 6.24 -15.53
CA LYS A 85 0.30 7.26 -15.09
C LYS A 85 0.52 7.53 -13.61
N ARG A 86 1.54 8.33 -13.28
CA ARG A 86 1.79 8.72 -11.88
C ARG A 86 0.67 9.63 -11.36
N PRO A 87 0.35 9.57 -10.05
CA PRO A 87 -0.45 10.60 -9.41
C PRO A 87 0.11 12.00 -9.72
N PRO A 88 -0.70 12.95 -10.21
CA PRO A 88 -0.20 14.23 -10.74
C PRO A 88 0.51 15.10 -9.69
N GLY A 89 0.25 14.88 -8.40
CA GLY A 89 0.96 15.56 -7.30
C GLY A 89 2.35 15.00 -7.00
N ILE A 90 2.79 13.92 -7.65
CA ILE A 90 4.10 13.28 -7.46
C ILE A 90 4.98 13.52 -8.69
N THR A 91 5.49 14.74 -8.79
CA THR A 91 6.38 15.20 -9.87
C THR A 91 7.85 14.84 -9.61
N ASP A 92 8.68 14.80 -10.66
CA ASP A 92 10.14 14.63 -10.52
C ASP A 92 10.77 15.73 -9.65
N GLU A 93 10.30 16.98 -9.75
CA GLU A 93 10.78 18.11 -8.93
C GLU A 93 10.55 17.86 -7.43
N LEU A 94 9.30 17.59 -7.04
CA LEU A 94 8.95 17.25 -5.65
C LEU A 94 9.81 16.09 -5.14
N ILE A 95 9.93 15.02 -5.93
CA ILE A 95 10.68 13.83 -5.55
C ILE A 95 12.18 14.13 -5.44
N GLY A 96 12.73 14.97 -6.31
CA GLY A 96 14.08 15.52 -6.18
C GLY A 96 14.28 16.26 -4.85
N LYS A 97 13.40 17.20 -4.50
CA LYS A 97 13.46 17.93 -3.22
C LYS A 97 13.43 16.99 -2.02
N VAL A 98 12.55 15.99 -2.05
CA VAL A 98 12.41 15.03 -0.94
C VAL A 98 13.62 14.10 -0.82
N PHE A 99 14.00 13.45 -1.91
CA PHE A 99 14.93 12.32 -1.87
C PHE A 99 16.38 12.72 -2.06
N ILE A 100 16.65 13.82 -2.76
CA ILE A 100 18.01 14.29 -3.06
C ILE A 100 18.39 15.43 -2.13
N GLU A 101 17.57 16.49 -2.10
CA GLU A 101 17.85 17.69 -1.30
C GLU A 101 17.48 17.52 0.18
N LYS A 102 16.73 16.46 0.51
CA LYS A 102 16.26 16.14 1.86
C LYS A 102 15.40 17.26 2.48
N ASP A 103 14.62 17.96 1.64
CA ASP A 103 13.75 19.04 2.09
C ASP A 103 12.58 18.50 2.94
N ARG A 104 12.48 18.98 4.18
CA ARG A 104 11.49 18.52 5.15
C ARG A 104 10.07 18.98 4.81
N LYS A 105 9.91 20.18 4.24
CA LYS A 105 8.58 20.72 3.89
C LYS A 105 7.97 19.91 2.74
N SER A 106 8.78 19.61 1.73
CA SER A 106 8.42 18.74 0.62
C SER A 106 8.11 17.32 1.09
N LEU A 107 8.86 16.78 2.06
CA LEU A 107 8.56 15.46 2.62
C LEU A 107 7.20 15.45 3.35
N GLN A 108 6.90 16.48 4.14
CA GLN A 108 5.62 16.62 4.82
C GLN A 108 4.46 16.79 3.82
N TYR A 109 4.70 17.50 2.72
CA TYR A 109 3.74 17.60 1.62
C TYR A 109 3.49 16.23 0.98
N LEU A 110 4.57 15.53 0.56
CA LEU A 110 4.47 14.20 -0.04
C LEU A 110 3.72 13.22 0.86
N ASN A 111 4.07 13.17 2.16
CA ASN A 111 3.41 12.28 3.11
C ASN A 111 1.91 12.59 3.26
N ARG A 112 1.51 13.86 3.26
CA ARG A 112 0.09 14.24 3.28
C ARG A 112 -0.60 13.80 1.98
N PHE A 113 0.02 14.06 0.84
CA PHE A 113 -0.50 13.66 -0.46
C PHE A 113 -0.74 12.16 -0.54
N LEU A 114 0.24 11.33 -0.13
CA LEU A 114 0.10 9.87 -0.15
C LEU A 114 -1.08 9.38 0.69
N LYS A 115 -1.31 9.97 1.87
CA LYS A 115 -2.46 9.62 2.74
C LYS A 115 -3.81 10.05 2.16
N SER A 116 -3.86 11.20 1.50
CA SER A 116 -5.09 11.76 0.95
C SER A 116 -5.38 11.35 -0.50
N PHE A 117 -4.50 10.57 -1.12
CA PHE A 117 -4.65 10.17 -2.52
C PHE A 117 -5.88 9.28 -2.70
N ARG A 118 -6.63 9.50 -3.77
CA ARG A 118 -7.84 8.76 -4.14
C ARG A 118 -7.80 8.49 -5.63
N ASP A 119 -8.22 7.29 -6.02
CA ASP A 119 -8.31 6.87 -7.43
C ASP A 119 -9.58 6.03 -7.61
N ALA A 120 -10.66 6.69 -8.06
CA ALA A 120 -11.96 6.06 -8.22
C ALA A 120 -11.94 4.96 -9.32
N ASP A 121 -11.13 5.14 -10.37
CA ASP A 121 -11.00 4.17 -11.46
C ASP A 121 -10.40 2.83 -10.98
N ARG A 122 -9.72 2.85 -9.83
CA ARG A 122 -9.02 1.70 -9.23
C ARG A 122 -9.54 1.35 -7.84
N GLU A 123 -10.64 1.96 -7.40
CA GLU A 123 -11.24 1.70 -6.07
C GLU A 123 -10.23 1.91 -4.92
N ILE A 124 -9.42 2.96 -5.02
CA ILE A 124 -8.45 3.34 -3.98
C ILE A 124 -8.98 4.56 -3.22
N ASP A 125 -9.32 4.35 -1.96
CA ASP A 125 -9.92 5.34 -1.07
C ASP A 125 -9.16 5.55 0.25
N GLU A 126 -8.06 4.83 0.45
CA GLU A 126 -7.26 4.85 1.69
C GLU A 126 -5.86 5.46 1.52
N GLY A 127 -5.51 5.90 0.32
CA GLY A 127 -4.20 6.45 -0.01
C GLY A 127 -3.23 5.43 -0.58
N LEU A 128 -1.94 5.79 -0.58
CA LEU A 128 -0.85 5.00 -1.15
C LEU A 128 0.12 4.57 -0.04
N ASP A 129 0.77 3.42 -0.19
CA ASP A 129 1.68 2.85 0.82
C ASP A 129 3.07 3.48 0.78
N GLY A 130 3.47 4.04 -0.37
CA GLY A 130 4.71 4.78 -0.47
C GLY A 130 5.18 5.06 -1.88
N VAL A 131 6.42 5.53 -1.96
CA VAL A 131 7.13 5.82 -3.21
C VAL A 131 8.48 5.11 -3.19
N ILE A 132 8.83 4.45 -4.28
CA ILE A 132 10.16 3.93 -4.57
C ILE A 132 10.79 4.83 -5.64
N VAL A 133 12.04 5.22 -5.43
CA VAL A 133 12.77 6.17 -6.27
C VAL A 133 14.12 5.59 -6.67
N TYR A 134 14.43 5.58 -7.96
CA TYR A 134 15.79 5.34 -8.46
C TYR A 134 16.48 6.66 -8.80
N SER A 135 17.79 6.76 -8.50
CA SER A 135 18.63 7.88 -8.91
C SER A 135 20.07 7.44 -9.10
N LYS A 136 20.79 8.07 -10.04
CA LYS A 136 22.24 7.93 -10.21
C LYS A 136 23.03 9.11 -9.65
N LYS A 137 22.35 10.09 -9.04
CA LYS A 137 23.02 11.27 -8.45
C LYS A 137 23.88 10.83 -7.26
N ASN A 138 25.19 11.06 -7.37
CA ASN A 138 26.19 10.59 -6.41
C ASN A 138 26.21 9.06 -6.27
N GLY A 139 26.06 8.34 -7.39
CA GLY A 139 26.06 6.88 -7.46
C GLY A 139 24.66 6.27 -7.64
N PRO A 140 24.58 5.06 -8.24
CA PRO A 140 23.32 4.36 -8.46
C PRO A 140 22.74 3.89 -7.13
N LYS A 141 21.51 4.32 -6.84
CA LYS A 141 20.78 3.92 -5.64
C LYS A 141 19.29 3.86 -5.89
N MET A 142 18.64 3.06 -5.08
CA MET A 142 17.20 3.07 -4.92
C MET A 142 16.87 3.54 -3.51
N MET A 143 15.75 4.25 -3.36
CA MET A 143 15.29 4.79 -2.09
C MET A 143 13.80 4.53 -1.96
N ASN A 144 13.30 4.48 -0.72
CA ASN A 144 11.86 4.53 -0.49
C ASN A 144 11.46 5.55 0.56
N PHE A 145 10.21 5.98 0.46
CA PHE A 145 9.49 6.60 1.55
C PHE A 145 8.19 5.84 1.75
N VAL A 146 7.98 5.35 2.97
CA VAL A 146 6.77 4.65 3.38
C VAL A 146 5.82 5.65 4.01
N THR A 147 4.55 5.64 3.60
CA THR A 147 3.52 6.55 4.09
C THR A 147 3.41 6.51 5.61
N GLY A 148 3.27 7.68 6.22
CA GLY A 148 3.22 7.84 7.68
C GLY A 148 4.57 7.73 8.39
N ARG A 149 5.65 7.28 7.74
CA ARG A 149 6.99 7.23 8.35
C ARG A 149 7.68 8.60 8.26
N LYS A 150 8.83 8.70 8.93
CA LYS A 150 9.66 9.93 8.98
C LYS A 150 10.98 9.82 8.21
N LYS A 151 11.40 8.60 7.87
CA LYS A 151 12.72 8.32 7.31
C LYS A 151 12.59 7.77 5.91
N ILE A 152 13.51 8.20 5.05
CA ILE A 152 13.75 7.60 3.74
C ILE A 152 14.73 6.45 3.96
N LYS A 153 14.44 5.26 3.43
CA LYS A 153 15.44 4.18 3.35
C LYS A 153 16.17 4.29 2.02
N THR A 154 17.44 3.91 2.03
CA THR A 154 18.29 3.91 0.84
C THR A 154 18.94 2.54 0.70
N PHE A 155 18.96 2.03 -0.51
CA PHE A 155 19.74 0.88 -0.94
C PHE A 155 20.74 1.38 -1.98
N GLU A 156 22.01 1.45 -1.58
CA GLU A 156 23.10 1.77 -2.51
C GLU A 156 23.37 0.53 -3.36
N MET A 157 23.36 0.69 -4.68
CA MET A 157 23.75 -0.38 -5.59
C MET A 157 25.27 -0.41 -5.68
N ARG A 158 25.85 -1.58 -6.01
CA ARG A 158 27.30 -1.78 -5.99
C ARG A 158 28.05 -0.59 -6.61
N PRO A 159 29.01 0.03 -5.89
CA PRO A 159 29.78 1.13 -6.43
C PRO A 159 30.75 0.61 -7.49
N GLY A 160 30.60 1.08 -8.73
CA GLY A 160 31.50 0.82 -9.84
C GLY A 160 30.99 1.51 -11.11
N ASP A 161 31.86 1.68 -12.11
CA ASP A 161 31.52 2.29 -13.41
C ASP A 161 30.54 1.44 -14.25
N ALA A 162 30.18 0.26 -13.76
CA ALA A 162 29.20 -0.62 -14.38
C ALA A 162 27.77 -0.19 -14.03
N SER A 163 26.89 -0.19 -15.04
CA SER A 163 25.44 -0.09 -14.82
C SER A 163 24.98 -1.21 -13.88
N PRO A 164 24.05 -0.95 -12.93
CA PRO A 164 23.50 -2.02 -12.09
C PRO A 164 22.88 -3.11 -12.97
N SER A 165 23.05 -4.37 -12.55
CA SER A 165 22.43 -5.50 -13.23
C SER A 165 20.91 -5.52 -12.98
N ALA A 166 20.16 -6.24 -13.82
CA ALA A 166 18.73 -6.43 -13.58
C ALA A 166 18.46 -7.03 -12.19
N ARG A 167 19.29 -7.98 -11.76
CA ARG A 167 19.19 -8.60 -10.44
C ARG A 167 19.39 -7.60 -9.30
N ASP A 168 20.39 -6.71 -9.40
CA ASP A 168 20.62 -5.68 -8.38
C ASP A 168 19.40 -4.74 -8.26
N ILE A 169 18.72 -4.44 -9.36
CA ILE A 169 17.53 -3.59 -9.40
C ILE A 169 16.33 -4.31 -8.78
N GLU A 170 16.10 -5.58 -9.14
CA GLU A 170 15.03 -6.42 -8.60
C GLU A 170 15.20 -6.64 -7.08
N ASP A 171 16.41 -6.98 -6.63
CA ASP A 171 16.71 -7.17 -5.20
C ASP A 171 16.51 -5.86 -4.42
N ALA A 172 16.99 -4.73 -4.94
CA ALA A 172 16.77 -3.41 -4.33
C ALA A 172 15.28 -3.07 -4.26
N PHE A 173 14.51 -3.39 -5.31
CA PHE A 173 13.07 -3.19 -5.34
C PHE A 173 12.37 -4.00 -4.25
N CYS A 174 12.68 -5.28 -4.09
CA CYS A 174 12.11 -6.12 -3.03
C CYS A 174 12.43 -5.59 -1.63
N VAL A 175 13.69 -5.21 -1.37
CA VAL A 175 14.13 -4.68 -0.06
C VAL A 175 13.42 -3.36 0.28
N LEU A 176 13.15 -2.54 -0.73
CA LEU A 176 12.55 -1.22 -0.60
C LEU A 176 11.04 -1.20 -0.83
N LEU A 177 10.42 -2.36 -1.03
CA LEU A 177 8.99 -2.45 -1.22
C LEU A 177 8.26 -1.95 0.04
N PRO A 178 7.47 -0.86 -0.04
CA PRO A 178 6.73 -0.37 1.12
C PRO A 178 5.80 -1.45 1.66
N PRO A 179 5.79 -1.71 2.99
CA PRO A 179 4.76 -2.56 3.60
C PRO A 179 3.39 -1.90 3.46
N VAL A 180 2.32 -2.68 3.61
CA VAL A 180 0.96 -2.14 3.70
C VAL A 180 0.86 -1.27 4.95
N THR A 181 0.37 -0.04 4.79
CA THR A 181 0.28 0.95 5.88
C THR A 181 -1.13 1.44 6.16
N ARG A 182 -2.09 1.00 5.34
CA ARG A 182 -3.51 1.34 5.44
C ARG A 182 -4.18 0.51 6.52
N ALA A 183 -5.28 1.01 7.06
CA ALA A 183 -6.04 0.26 8.05
C ALA A 183 -6.79 -0.90 7.36
N PRO A 184 -6.97 -2.05 8.03
CA PRO A 184 -7.87 -3.10 7.55
C PRO A 184 -9.35 -2.71 7.66
#